data_AF-A0A1E7H2J5-F1
#
_entry.id   AF-A0A1E7H2J5-F1
#
_cell.length_a   1.000
_cell.length_b   1.000
_cell.length_c   1.000
_cell.angle_alpha   90.00
_cell.angle_beta   90.00
_cell.angle_gamma   90.00
#
_symmetry.space_group_name_H-M   'P 1'
#
loop_
_entity.id
_entity.type
_entity.pdbx_description
1 polymer ?
#
loop_
_entity_poly.entity_id
_entity_poly.type
_entity_poly.pdbx_seq_one_letter_code
_entity_poly.pdbx_strand_id
1 'polypeptide(L)'
;MITWNEKKAAIITALEEHGYEKNKAVDTWQKEIENSPMICVVDLKTQNQPGELISVSMIDPENLDQPPSNQDINGVIGATQQIIRTAINDLETVQTEPKTEQADPIPDNTEQPTTERAESVPRPKTTKMPAIVQPAKQVELTVDIVQQYINSDATKKQAFNFMAFCQANGLDPFKQEAHLIIFKGKATHVIGVDGNIKRAQEQRDYDGFEAGIIVKKKDGTLDEREGTFLQKEEKLLGGWCKVYRKGMSHPFVSKVTLEEYIQMNKEGNPNKIWATKPATMIAKVPTSQCHRKAYAGINSGGYEQIEMKDLGDVEVIE
;
A
#
# COMPACT_ATOMS: atom_id res chain seq x y z
N MET A 1 14.69 12.74 21.43
CA MET A 1 14.68 11.79 20.30
C MET A 1 15.66 10.70 20.68
N ILE A 2 15.19 9.46 20.84
CA ILE A 2 16.02 8.34 21.28
C ILE A 2 17.05 8.03 20.18
N THR A 3 18.32 7.93 20.57
CA THR A 3 19.43 7.67 19.65
C THR A 3 19.48 6.20 19.24
N TRP A 4 20.11 5.91 18.09
CA TRP A 4 20.34 4.54 17.65
C TRP A 4 21.14 3.71 18.66
N ASN A 5 22.09 4.33 19.37
CA ASN A 5 22.90 3.63 20.38
C ASN A 5 22.05 3.18 21.58
N GLU A 6 21.07 3.98 21.99
CA GLU A 6 20.13 3.62 23.06
C GLU A 6 19.19 2.50 22.61
N LYS A 7 18.66 2.56 21.39
CA LYS A 7 17.86 1.48 20.80
C LYS A 7 18.66 0.18 20.69
N LYS A 8 19.90 0.27 20.19
CA LYS A 8 20.82 -0.88 20.05
C LYS A 8 21.13 -1.53 21.39
N ALA A 9 21.34 -0.75 22.44
CA ALA A 9 21.57 -1.29 23.79
C ALA A 9 20.34 -2.05 24.32
N ALA A 10 19.13 -1.48 24.18
CA ALA A 10 17.89 -2.15 24.61
C ALA A 10 17.63 -3.46 23.85
N ILE A 11 17.89 -3.48 22.54
CA ILE A 11 17.77 -4.68 21.71
C ILE A 11 18.77 -5.75 22.14
N ILE A 12 20.01 -5.38 22.43
CA ILE A 12 21.04 -6.31 22.90
C ILE A 12 20.60 -6.99 24.20
N THR A 13 20.12 -6.22 25.18
CA THR A 13 19.63 -6.78 26.46
C THR A 13 18.48 -7.76 26.23
N ALA A 14 17.51 -7.40 25.39
CA ALA A 14 16.38 -8.27 25.08
C ALA A 14 16.81 -9.57 24.35
N LEU A 15 17.80 -9.48 23.46
CA LEU A 15 18.37 -10.65 22.77
C LEU A 15 19.09 -11.58 23.76
N GLU A 16 19.89 -11.06 24.68
CA GLU A 16 20.58 -11.84 25.72
C GLU A 16 19.59 -12.58 26.62
N GLU A 17 18.53 -11.91 27.09
CA GLU A 17 17.47 -12.52 27.91
C GLU A 17 16.75 -13.68 27.21
N HIS A 18 16.70 -13.64 25.87
CA HIS A 18 16.08 -14.67 25.06
C HIS A 18 17.09 -15.70 24.51
N GLY A 19 18.32 -15.72 25.05
CA GLY A 19 19.32 -16.75 24.77
C GLY A 19 20.04 -16.58 23.43
N TYR A 20 20.16 -15.35 22.94
CA TYR A 20 21.05 -15.04 21.80
C TYR A 20 22.47 -14.78 22.30
N GLU A 21 23.44 -15.30 21.57
CA GLU A 21 24.86 -15.12 21.85
C GLU A 21 25.54 -14.25 20.79
N LYS A 22 26.52 -13.44 21.21
CA LYS A 22 27.25 -12.56 20.31
C LYS A 22 28.31 -13.33 19.52
N ASN A 23 28.20 -13.30 18.18
CA ASN A 23 29.25 -13.74 17.29
C ASN A 23 30.33 -12.65 17.13
N LYS A 24 31.46 -12.84 17.80
CA LYS A 24 32.56 -11.86 17.85
C LYS A 24 33.29 -11.66 16.51
N ALA A 25 33.14 -12.57 15.54
CA ALA A 25 33.83 -12.49 14.25
C ALA A 25 33.13 -11.56 13.25
N VAL A 26 31.79 -11.47 13.31
CA VAL A 26 30.97 -10.75 12.32
C VAL A 26 30.07 -9.66 12.91
N ASP A 27 30.14 -9.41 14.22
CA ASP A 27 29.31 -8.46 15.00
C ASP A 27 27.80 -8.69 14.83
N THR A 28 27.39 -9.95 14.79
CA THR A 28 25.99 -10.39 14.75
C THR A 28 25.61 -11.14 16.02
N TRP A 29 24.31 -11.29 16.25
CA TRP A 29 23.76 -12.06 17.36
C TRP A 29 23.10 -13.31 16.83
N GLN A 30 23.34 -14.46 17.45
CA GLN A 30 22.85 -15.75 16.95
C GLN A 30 22.23 -16.62 18.03
N LYS A 31 21.25 -17.43 17.66
CA LYS A 31 20.60 -18.40 18.54
C LYS A 31 20.36 -19.71 17.82
N GLU A 32 20.77 -20.81 18.44
CA GLU A 32 20.45 -22.17 17.98
C GLU A 32 18.98 -22.48 18.21
N ILE A 33 18.41 -23.28 17.30
CA ILE A 33 16.99 -23.65 17.36
C ILE A 33 16.89 -25.10 17.76
N GLU A 34 16.08 -25.34 18.78
CA GLU A 34 15.87 -26.68 19.30
C GLU A 34 15.32 -27.61 18.22
N ASN A 35 15.98 -28.75 18.02
CA ASN A 35 15.66 -29.75 16.99
C ASN A 35 15.79 -29.26 15.53
N SER A 36 16.61 -28.24 15.26
CA SER A 36 16.89 -27.75 13.91
C SER A 36 18.38 -27.52 13.68
N PRO A 37 18.93 -27.85 12.48
CA PRO A 37 20.30 -27.48 12.12
C PRO A 37 20.46 -25.96 11.87
N MET A 38 19.36 -25.21 11.87
CA MET A 38 19.35 -23.79 11.54
C MET A 38 19.68 -22.92 12.76
N ILE A 39 20.37 -21.82 12.50
CA ILE A 39 20.59 -20.76 13.49
C ILE A 39 19.88 -19.46 13.06
N CYS A 40 19.27 -18.79 14.02
CA CYS A 40 18.70 -17.46 13.82
C CYS A 40 19.80 -16.42 14.01
N VAL A 41 19.96 -15.49 13.07
CA VAL A 41 20.99 -14.45 13.09
C VAL A 41 20.35 -13.06 12.99
N VAL A 42 20.77 -12.15 13.87
CA VAL A 42 20.35 -10.75 13.91
C VAL A 42 21.57 -9.87 13.63
N ASP A 43 21.48 -9.03 12.59
CA ASP A 43 22.53 -8.06 12.24
C ASP A 43 22.15 -6.66 12.75
N LEU A 44 23.03 -6.08 13.58
CA LEU A 44 22.87 -4.76 14.19
C LEU A 44 23.90 -3.74 13.67
N LYS A 45 24.45 -3.95 12.47
CA LYS A 45 25.40 -3.03 11.84
C LYS A 45 24.77 -1.68 11.48
N THR A 46 25.65 -0.67 11.44
CA THR A 46 25.38 0.77 11.53
C THR A 46 24.81 1.41 10.27
N GLN A 47 23.53 1.76 10.30
CA GLN A 47 22.91 3.09 10.14
C GLN A 47 21.45 2.88 9.67
N ASN A 48 20.58 2.40 10.56
CA ASN A 48 19.16 2.32 10.24
C ASN A 48 18.62 3.75 10.05
N GLN A 49 18.30 4.10 8.82
CA GLN A 49 17.51 5.30 8.56
C GLN A 49 16.16 5.15 9.29
N PRO A 50 15.48 6.27 9.65
CA PRO A 50 14.15 6.20 10.23
C PRO A 50 13.22 5.37 9.33
N GLY A 51 12.89 4.14 9.74
CA GLY A 51 12.05 3.19 8.97
C GLY A 51 12.77 1.95 8.41
N GLU A 52 14.09 1.84 8.51
CA GLU A 52 14.83 0.65 8.06
C GLU A 52 14.76 -0.48 9.11
N LEU A 53 14.33 -1.67 8.66
CA LEU A 53 14.10 -2.84 9.51
C LEU A 53 15.42 -3.53 9.85
N ILE A 54 15.57 -3.93 11.12
CA ILE A 54 16.70 -4.76 11.57
C ILE A 54 16.63 -6.11 10.87
N SER A 55 17.74 -6.52 10.25
CA SER A 55 17.85 -7.78 9.53
C SER A 55 17.84 -8.96 10.50
N VAL A 56 16.89 -9.87 10.30
CA VAL A 56 16.78 -11.14 11.02
C VAL A 56 16.68 -12.25 9.98
N SER A 57 17.61 -13.19 10.02
CA SER A 57 17.77 -14.25 9.03
C SER A 57 17.91 -15.61 9.69
N MET A 58 17.63 -16.66 8.93
CA MET A 58 17.86 -18.05 9.32
C MET A 58 18.93 -18.62 8.40
N ILE A 59 20.00 -19.17 8.95
CA ILE A 59 21.10 -19.75 8.17
C ILE A 59 21.37 -21.18 8.62
N ASP A 60 21.69 -22.04 7.65
CA ASP A 60 22.29 -23.34 7.91
C ASP A 60 23.81 -23.14 7.94
N PRO A 61 24.49 -23.30 9.09
CA PRO A 61 25.94 -23.12 9.17
C PRO A 61 26.71 -24.19 8.37
N GLU A 62 26.12 -25.34 8.06
CA GLU A 62 26.73 -26.40 7.26
C GLU A 62 26.43 -26.26 5.75
N ASN A 63 25.40 -25.48 5.38
CA ASN A 63 24.99 -25.29 3.99
C ASN A 63 24.49 -23.86 3.69
N LEU A 64 25.43 -22.92 3.63
CA LEU A 64 25.16 -21.48 3.44
C LEU A 64 24.43 -21.12 2.13
N ASP A 65 24.43 -22.00 1.12
CA ASP A 65 23.88 -21.75 -0.22
C ASP A 65 22.44 -22.25 -0.43
N GLN A 66 21.86 -22.97 0.53
CA GLN A 66 20.48 -23.45 0.44
C GLN A 66 19.55 -22.61 1.33
N PRO A 67 18.50 -21.98 0.75
CA PRO A 67 17.53 -21.24 1.56
C PRO A 67 16.77 -22.22 2.47
N PRO A 68 16.41 -21.81 3.70
CA PRO A 68 15.72 -22.68 4.65
C PRO A 68 14.40 -23.22 4.09
N SER A 69 13.97 -24.42 4.53
CA SER A 69 12.64 -24.94 4.18
C SER A 69 11.52 -24.18 4.93
N ASN A 70 10.42 -23.88 4.24
CA ASN A 70 9.38 -22.92 4.67
C ASN A 70 8.64 -23.22 6.00
N GLN A 71 8.74 -24.43 6.56
CA GLN A 71 7.87 -24.82 7.68
C GLN A 71 8.30 -24.26 9.05
N ASP A 72 9.57 -23.88 9.24
CA ASP A 72 10.09 -23.40 10.55
C ASP A 72 10.49 -21.91 10.58
N ILE A 73 10.56 -21.26 9.41
CA ILE A 73 11.13 -19.90 9.23
C ILE A 73 10.26 -18.82 9.87
N ASN A 74 8.94 -18.91 9.69
CA ASN A 74 8.02 -17.83 10.01
C ASN A 74 7.73 -17.68 11.51
N GLY A 75 7.94 -18.74 12.30
CA GLY A 75 7.74 -18.73 13.75
C GLY A 75 8.91 -18.08 14.48
N VAL A 76 10.14 -18.51 14.18
CA VAL A 76 11.34 -18.06 14.88
C VAL A 76 11.69 -16.62 14.49
N ILE A 77 11.76 -16.30 13.19
CA ILE A 77 12.02 -14.92 12.74
C ILE A 77 10.97 -13.95 13.30
N GLY A 78 9.69 -14.35 13.28
CA GLY A 78 8.61 -13.54 13.83
C GLY A 78 8.75 -13.28 15.34
N ALA A 79 9.13 -14.31 16.11
CA ALA A 79 9.37 -14.17 17.55
C ALA A 79 10.56 -13.25 17.84
N THR A 80 11.66 -13.39 17.09
CA THR A 80 12.84 -12.52 17.21
C THR A 80 12.53 -11.07 16.87
N GLN A 81 11.79 -10.82 15.79
CA GLN A 81 11.34 -9.48 15.41
C GLN A 81 10.42 -8.88 16.49
N GLN A 82 9.60 -9.70 17.16
CA GLN A 82 8.75 -9.23 18.24
C GLN A 82 9.55 -8.83 19.48
N ILE A 83 10.58 -9.61 19.86
CA ILE A 83 11.50 -9.26 20.95
C ILE A 83 12.15 -7.89 20.69
N ILE A 84 12.65 -7.69 19.45
CA ILE A 84 13.26 -6.42 19.02
C ILE A 84 12.27 -5.26 19.12
N ARG A 85 11.02 -5.45 18.66
CA ARG A 85 9.97 -4.41 18.69
C ARG A 85 9.57 -4.03 20.12
N THR A 86 9.38 -5.02 20.99
CA THR A 86 9.03 -4.79 22.40
C THR A 86 10.12 -3.97 23.08
N ALA A 87 11.39 -4.33 22.90
CA ALA A 87 12.51 -3.58 23.49
C ALA A 87 12.56 -2.10 23.06
N ILE A 88 12.22 -1.80 21.80
CA ILE A 88 12.17 -0.41 21.30
C ILE A 88 10.97 0.34 21.89
N ASN A 89 9.79 -0.30 21.95
CA ASN A 89 8.57 0.32 22.47
C ASN A 89 8.67 0.59 23.99
N ASP A 90 9.25 -0.33 24.75
CA ASP A 90 9.46 -0.15 26.19
C ASP A 90 10.40 1.04 26.46
N LEU A 91 11.42 1.21 25.64
CA LEU A 91 12.30 2.38 25.70
C LEU A 91 11.57 3.71 25.36
N GLU A 92 10.61 3.67 24.43
CA GLU A 92 9.80 4.82 24.02
C GLU A 92 8.71 5.19 25.05
N THR A 93 8.14 4.21 25.74
CA THR A 93 7.11 4.43 26.77
C THR A 93 7.69 4.96 28.09
N VAL A 94 8.89 4.53 28.47
CA VAL A 94 9.57 5.00 29.70
C VAL A 94 9.93 6.50 29.66
N GLN A 95 10.04 7.14 28.49
CA GLN A 95 10.35 8.57 28.36
C GLN A 95 9.13 9.50 28.23
N THR A 96 7.89 8.97 28.21
CA THR A 96 6.68 9.75 27.86
C THR A 96 5.70 10.01 29.01
N GLU A 97 5.98 9.65 30.26
CA GLU A 97 5.12 10.05 31.39
C GLU A 97 5.16 11.57 31.63
N PRO A 98 4.03 12.31 31.56
CA PRO A 98 3.95 13.71 31.96
C PRO A 98 3.57 13.85 33.44
N LYS A 99 4.21 14.81 34.13
CA LYS A 99 3.82 15.29 35.47
C LYS A 99 2.35 15.72 35.50
N THR A 100 1.60 15.20 36.45
CA THR A 100 0.16 15.40 36.67
C THR A 100 -0.14 16.82 37.19
N GLU A 101 -1.08 17.53 36.56
CA GLU A 101 -1.76 18.70 37.12
C GLU A 101 -3.28 18.49 37.00
N GLN A 102 -3.99 18.67 38.12
CA GLN A 102 -5.40 18.31 38.34
C GLN A 102 -6.38 19.32 37.73
N ALA A 103 -7.55 18.84 37.29
CA ALA A 103 -8.72 19.68 37.06
C ALA A 103 -10.02 18.95 37.51
N ASP A 104 -10.90 19.72 38.15
CA ASP A 104 -12.10 19.32 38.89
C ASP A 104 -13.31 18.84 38.02
N PRO A 105 -14.30 18.13 38.60
CA PRO A 105 -15.38 17.47 37.85
C PRO A 105 -16.63 18.35 37.63
N ILE A 106 -17.35 18.10 36.53
CA ILE A 106 -18.68 18.67 36.22
C ILE A 106 -19.71 17.53 36.11
N PRO A 107 -20.97 17.69 36.60
CA PRO A 107 -21.87 16.58 36.88
C PRO A 107 -22.80 16.17 35.73
N ASP A 108 -23.21 14.91 35.85
CA ASP A 108 -24.14 14.11 35.05
C ASP A 108 -25.58 14.66 35.05
N ASN A 109 -26.24 14.64 33.89
CA ASN A 109 -27.70 14.56 33.87
C ASN A 109 -28.20 13.90 32.56
N THR A 110 -28.71 12.68 32.73
CA THR A 110 -29.48 11.88 31.78
C THR A 110 -30.89 12.43 31.59
N GLU A 111 -31.38 12.49 30.35
CA GLU A 111 -32.76 12.12 29.97
C GLU A 111 -32.92 12.06 28.43
N GLN A 112 -33.40 10.93 27.92
CA GLN A 112 -33.86 10.73 26.54
C GLN A 112 -35.38 10.50 26.54
N PRO A 113 -36.15 11.02 25.57
CA PRO A 113 -37.47 10.50 25.25
C PRO A 113 -37.44 9.55 24.04
N THR A 114 -38.17 8.46 24.22
CA THR A 114 -38.55 7.41 23.26
C THR A 114 -39.42 7.89 22.10
N THR A 115 -39.35 7.26 20.92
CA THR A 115 -40.53 6.69 20.23
C THR A 115 -40.18 5.84 18.99
N GLU A 116 -40.80 4.65 19.02
CA GLU A 116 -41.41 3.85 17.94
C GLU A 116 -40.65 3.25 16.73
N ARG A 117 -41.01 1.98 16.52
CA ARG A 117 -40.47 0.97 15.62
C ARG A 117 -41.45 0.77 14.47
N ALA A 118 -40.95 0.82 13.23
CA ALA A 118 -41.60 0.21 12.08
C ALA A 118 -40.72 -0.94 11.56
N GLU A 119 -41.33 -2.09 11.31
CA GLU A 119 -40.70 -3.39 11.06
C GLU A 119 -40.00 -3.48 9.70
N SER A 120 -38.83 -4.12 9.66
CA SER A 120 -38.09 -4.44 8.43
C SER A 120 -37.86 -5.95 8.28
N VAL A 121 -38.16 -6.44 7.07
CA VAL A 121 -37.98 -7.79 6.50
C VAL A 121 -36.63 -8.45 6.87
N PRO A 122 -36.53 -9.80 7.06
CA PRO A 122 -35.31 -10.45 7.53
C PRO A 122 -34.22 -10.50 6.46
N ARG A 123 -33.04 -9.94 6.78
CA ARG A 123 -31.78 -10.12 6.02
C ARG A 123 -31.11 -11.46 6.40
N PRO A 124 -30.38 -12.13 5.48
CA PRO A 124 -29.62 -13.33 5.81
C PRO A 124 -28.55 -13.02 6.87
N LYS A 125 -28.41 -13.94 7.83
CA LYS A 125 -27.55 -13.82 9.03
C LYS A 125 -26.10 -13.56 8.63
N THR A 126 -25.60 -12.36 8.92
CA THR A 126 -24.17 -12.04 8.83
C THR A 126 -23.50 -12.50 10.13
N THR A 127 -22.57 -13.44 10.04
CA THR A 127 -21.67 -13.80 11.14
C THR A 127 -20.80 -12.58 11.43
N LYS A 128 -21.04 -11.90 12.56
CA LYS A 128 -20.19 -10.80 13.03
C LYS A 128 -18.90 -11.40 13.57
N MET A 129 -17.79 -11.25 12.85
CA MET A 129 -16.46 -11.45 13.44
C MET A 129 -16.10 -10.22 14.29
N PRO A 130 -15.67 -10.37 15.55
CA PRO A 130 -15.13 -9.26 16.32
C PRO A 130 -13.76 -8.86 15.75
N ALA A 131 -13.60 -7.59 15.37
CA ALA A 131 -12.35 -7.05 14.88
C ALA A 131 -11.41 -6.75 16.06
N ILE A 132 -10.50 -7.67 16.34
CA ILE A 132 -9.27 -7.37 17.09
C ILE A 132 -8.26 -6.92 16.04
N VAL A 133 -7.96 -5.62 15.97
CA VAL A 133 -6.96 -5.06 15.05
C VAL A 133 -5.57 -5.36 15.63
N GLN A 134 -5.04 -6.54 15.29
CA GLN A 134 -3.61 -6.83 15.45
C GLN A 134 -2.82 -6.00 14.41
N PRO A 135 -1.59 -5.55 14.68
CA PRO A 135 -0.74 -4.98 13.65
C PRO A 135 -0.61 -6.00 12.51
N ALA A 136 -0.93 -5.57 11.28
CA ALA A 136 -1.06 -6.46 10.14
C ALA A 136 0.20 -7.31 9.97
N LYS A 137 0.08 -8.63 10.16
CA LYS A 137 1.08 -9.60 9.72
C LYS A 137 1.32 -9.33 8.24
N GLN A 138 2.55 -9.04 7.85
CA GLN A 138 2.91 -8.75 6.46
C GLN A 138 2.60 -10.01 5.66
N VAL A 139 1.51 -9.97 4.88
CA VAL A 139 1.05 -11.11 4.09
C VAL A 139 2.03 -11.26 2.95
N GLU A 140 2.84 -12.33 2.98
CA GLU A 140 3.73 -12.65 1.88
C GLU A 140 2.89 -12.95 0.63
N LEU A 141 3.24 -12.33 -0.48
CA LEU A 141 2.51 -12.52 -1.73
C LEU A 141 2.89 -13.88 -2.32
N THR A 142 1.98 -14.85 -2.26
CA THR A 142 2.16 -16.17 -2.88
C THR A 142 1.23 -16.34 -4.09
N VAL A 143 1.51 -17.34 -4.94
CA VAL A 143 0.65 -17.66 -6.10
C VAL A 143 -0.78 -17.94 -5.65
N ASP A 144 -0.96 -18.72 -4.59
CA ASP A 144 -2.27 -19.05 -4.05
C ASP A 144 -3.00 -17.80 -3.55
N ILE A 145 -2.29 -16.88 -2.90
CA ILE A 145 -2.84 -15.61 -2.44
C ILE A 145 -3.27 -14.73 -3.60
N VAL A 146 -2.46 -14.66 -4.67
CA VAL A 146 -2.83 -13.91 -5.88
C VAL A 146 -4.09 -14.50 -6.50
N GLN A 147 -4.18 -15.81 -6.63
CA GLN A 147 -5.37 -16.47 -7.18
C GLN A 147 -6.60 -16.29 -6.28
N GLN A 148 -6.43 -16.35 -4.96
CA GLN A 148 -7.57 -16.30 -4.04
C GLN A 148 -8.08 -14.87 -3.79
N TYR A 149 -7.19 -13.89 -3.70
CA TYR A 149 -7.51 -12.54 -3.20
C TYR A 149 -7.32 -11.42 -4.22
N ILE A 150 -6.55 -11.64 -5.29
CA ILE A 150 -6.29 -10.62 -6.31
C ILE A 150 -7.08 -10.91 -7.59
N ASN A 151 -6.90 -12.09 -8.19
CA ASN A 151 -7.62 -12.49 -9.39
C ASN A 151 -7.72 -14.02 -9.52
N SER A 152 -8.95 -14.55 -9.37
CA SER A 152 -9.24 -15.99 -9.43
C SER A 152 -9.05 -16.63 -10.80
N ASP A 153 -9.03 -15.83 -11.86
CA ASP A 153 -8.87 -16.33 -13.24
C ASP A 153 -7.38 -16.48 -13.62
N ALA A 154 -6.47 -16.09 -12.71
CA ALA A 154 -5.04 -16.17 -12.94
C ALA A 154 -4.56 -17.62 -12.99
N THR A 155 -3.86 -17.97 -14.06
CA THR A 155 -3.04 -19.19 -14.06
C THR A 155 -1.85 -19.04 -13.10
N LYS A 156 -1.29 -20.15 -12.61
CA LYS A 156 -0.09 -20.13 -11.75
C LYS A 156 1.06 -19.32 -12.37
N LYS A 157 1.26 -19.46 -13.69
CA LYS A 157 2.28 -18.71 -14.44
C LYS A 157 1.99 -17.20 -14.44
N GLN A 158 0.74 -16.80 -14.66
CA GLN A 158 0.35 -15.38 -14.66
C GLN A 158 0.44 -14.78 -13.26
N ALA A 159 0.03 -15.53 -12.22
CA ALA A 159 0.17 -15.11 -10.84
C ALA A 159 1.66 -14.93 -10.45
N PHE A 160 2.53 -15.87 -10.83
CA PHE A 160 3.97 -15.75 -10.62
C PHE A 160 4.56 -14.53 -11.35
N ASN A 161 4.20 -14.33 -12.62
CA ASN A 161 4.65 -13.17 -13.39
C ASN A 161 4.18 -11.85 -12.76
N PHE A 162 2.96 -11.81 -12.23
CA PHE A 162 2.43 -10.63 -11.53
C PHE A 162 3.18 -10.37 -10.21
N MET A 163 3.54 -11.41 -9.46
CA MET A 163 4.37 -11.28 -8.27
C MET A 163 5.75 -10.70 -8.60
N ALA A 164 6.42 -11.26 -9.62
CA ALA A 164 7.71 -10.78 -10.09
C ALA A 164 7.62 -9.32 -10.56
N PHE A 165 6.54 -8.96 -11.25
CA PHE A 165 6.23 -7.58 -11.63
C PHE A 165 6.13 -6.69 -10.39
N CYS A 166 5.33 -7.07 -9.38
CA CYS A 166 5.18 -6.27 -8.15
C CYS A 166 6.50 -6.11 -7.40
N GLN A 167 7.29 -7.18 -7.28
CA GLN A 167 8.58 -7.19 -6.61
C GLN A 167 9.60 -6.29 -7.30
N ALA A 168 9.75 -6.41 -8.62
CA ALA A 168 10.68 -5.58 -9.41
C ALA A 168 10.36 -4.08 -9.33
N ASN A 169 9.11 -3.76 -8.99
CA ASN A 169 8.55 -2.43 -9.04
C ASN A 169 8.25 -1.82 -7.66
N GLY A 170 8.49 -2.56 -6.57
CA GLY A 170 8.19 -2.13 -5.20
C GLY A 170 6.70 -1.87 -4.92
N LEU A 171 5.80 -2.59 -5.61
CA LEU A 171 4.36 -2.37 -5.53
C LEU A 171 3.67 -3.39 -4.62
N ASP A 172 2.68 -2.90 -3.87
CA ASP A 172 1.79 -3.71 -3.05
C ASP A 172 0.39 -3.85 -3.69
N PRO A 173 0.01 -5.06 -4.17
CA PRO A 173 -1.30 -5.27 -4.79
C PRO A 173 -2.48 -5.15 -3.81
N PHE A 174 -2.26 -5.33 -2.50
CA PHE A 174 -3.32 -5.17 -1.49
C PHE A 174 -3.66 -3.70 -1.25
N LYS A 175 -2.68 -2.81 -1.44
CA LYS A 175 -2.85 -1.36 -1.36
C LYS A 175 -3.33 -0.72 -2.66
N GLN A 176 -3.73 -1.52 -3.65
CA GLN A 176 -4.13 -1.05 -4.98
C GLN A 176 -3.00 -0.32 -5.74
N GLU A 177 -1.74 -0.60 -5.41
CA GLU A 177 -0.59 -0.03 -6.13
C GLU A 177 -0.32 -0.80 -7.43
N ALA A 178 -0.76 -2.05 -7.52
CA ALA A 178 -0.68 -2.90 -8.70
C ALA A 178 -1.97 -3.71 -8.89
N HIS A 179 -2.32 -3.98 -10.15
CA HIS A 179 -3.48 -4.77 -10.50
C HIS A 179 -3.17 -5.78 -11.60
N LEU A 180 -3.76 -6.97 -11.45
CA LEU A 180 -3.72 -8.04 -12.43
C LEU A 180 -5.06 -8.11 -13.16
N ILE A 181 -5.07 -7.71 -14.43
CA ILE A 181 -6.25 -7.81 -15.30
C ILE A 181 -6.09 -9.03 -16.17
N ILE A 182 -7.14 -9.86 -16.24
CA ILE A 182 -7.19 -11.01 -17.12
C ILE A 182 -8.37 -10.84 -18.05
N PHE A 183 -8.09 -10.94 -19.35
CA PHE A 183 -9.10 -10.79 -20.36
C PHE A 183 -8.81 -11.73 -21.52
N LYS A 184 -9.81 -12.55 -21.88
CA LYS A 184 -9.67 -13.60 -22.90
C LYS A 184 -8.41 -14.47 -22.70
N GLY A 185 -8.05 -14.75 -21.44
CA GLY A 185 -6.88 -15.56 -21.08
C GLY A 185 -5.53 -14.84 -21.17
N LYS A 186 -5.46 -13.59 -21.64
CA LYS A 186 -4.25 -12.76 -21.59
C LYS A 186 -4.21 -11.97 -20.28
N ALA A 187 -3.04 -11.93 -19.65
CA ALA A 187 -2.80 -11.18 -18.42
C ALA A 187 -2.10 -9.86 -18.74
N THR A 188 -2.60 -8.78 -18.14
CA THR A 188 -2.00 -7.44 -18.20
C THR A 188 -1.76 -6.94 -16.80
N HIS A 189 -0.54 -6.42 -16.57
CA HIS A 189 -0.16 -5.79 -15.31
C HIS A 189 -0.37 -4.29 -15.41
N VAL A 190 -0.98 -3.73 -14.38
CA VAL A 190 -1.30 -2.31 -14.32
C VAL A 190 -0.81 -1.72 -13.02
N ILE A 191 -0.08 -0.61 -13.11
CA ILE A 191 0.30 0.20 -11.95
C ILE A 191 -0.88 1.11 -11.61
N GLY A 192 -1.33 1.04 -10.36
CA GLY A 192 -2.37 1.94 -9.85
C GLY A 192 -1.86 3.38 -9.74
N VAL A 193 -2.78 4.34 -9.74
CA VAL A 193 -2.44 5.77 -9.58
C VAL A 193 -1.63 6.00 -8.30
N ASP A 194 -2.01 5.33 -7.21
CA ASP A 194 -1.34 5.45 -5.91
C ASP A 194 0.10 4.92 -5.98
N GLY A 195 0.35 3.88 -6.77
CA GLY A 195 1.70 3.37 -7.03
C GLY A 195 2.57 4.39 -7.79
N ASN A 196 2.00 5.07 -8.80
CA ASN A 196 2.71 6.14 -9.52
C ASN A 196 3.03 7.34 -8.62
N ILE A 197 2.10 7.71 -7.71
CA ILE A 197 2.29 8.81 -6.75
C ILE A 197 3.35 8.44 -5.73
N LYS A 198 3.29 7.26 -5.13
CA LYS A 198 4.27 6.76 -4.14
C LYS A 198 5.69 6.83 -4.69
N ARG A 199 5.92 6.31 -5.90
CA ARG A 199 7.25 6.37 -6.52
C ARG A 199 7.74 7.78 -6.77
N ALA A 200 6.84 8.68 -7.14
CA ALA A 200 7.17 10.08 -7.30
C ALA A 200 7.56 10.70 -5.94
N GLN A 201 6.82 10.41 -4.87
CA GLN A 201 7.12 10.90 -3.51
C GLN A 201 8.48 10.42 -2.98
N GLU A 202 8.97 9.28 -3.43
CA GLU A 202 10.31 8.76 -3.10
C GLU A 202 11.45 9.53 -3.80
N GLN A 203 11.13 10.37 -4.80
CA GLN A 203 12.13 11.17 -5.50
C GLN A 203 12.45 12.47 -4.76
N ARG A 204 13.74 12.80 -4.66
CA ARG A 204 14.22 13.99 -3.92
C ARG A 204 13.72 15.31 -4.52
N ASP A 205 13.46 15.31 -5.83
CA ASP A 205 13.01 16.47 -6.60
C ASP A 205 11.49 16.56 -6.73
N TYR A 206 10.71 15.67 -6.09
CA TYR A 206 9.26 15.79 -6.06
C TYR A 206 8.81 16.99 -5.24
N ASP A 207 7.88 17.76 -5.81
CA ASP A 207 7.35 19.00 -5.24
C ASP A 207 5.82 19.01 -5.20
N GLY A 208 5.21 17.81 -5.15
CA GLY A 208 3.77 17.65 -5.08
C GLY A 208 3.06 17.72 -6.44
N PHE A 209 1.74 17.74 -6.37
CA PHE A 209 0.86 17.79 -7.54
C PHE A 209 -0.48 18.43 -7.18
N GLU A 210 -1.14 18.97 -8.19
CA GLU A 210 -2.53 19.42 -8.14
C GLU A 210 -3.32 18.55 -9.12
N ALA A 211 -4.55 18.20 -8.78
CA ALA A 211 -5.43 17.50 -9.71
C ALA A 211 -6.88 17.82 -9.44
N GLY A 212 -7.71 17.63 -10.47
CA GLY A 212 -9.14 17.74 -10.30
C GLY A 212 -9.91 17.53 -11.58
N ILE A 213 -11.07 18.18 -11.65
CA ILE A 213 -12.05 18.00 -12.73
C ILE A 213 -12.24 19.27 -13.55
N ILE A 214 -12.63 19.07 -14.80
CA ILE A 214 -13.01 20.14 -15.72
C ILE A 214 -14.53 20.07 -15.87
N VAL A 215 -15.23 21.15 -15.54
CA VAL A 215 -16.68 21.23 -15.61
C VAL A 215 -17.13 22.41 -16.47
N LYS A 216 -18.32 22.28 -17.05
CA LYS A 216 -19.06 23.38 -17.65
C LYS A 216 -20.14 23.84 -16.69
N LYS A 217 -20.06 25.11 -16.28
CA LYS A 217 -21.05 25.77 -15.43
C LYS A 217 -22.33 26.06 -16.21
N LYS A 218 -23.41 26.36 -15.48
CA LYS A 218 -24.73 26.69 -16.04
C LYS A 218 -24.68 27.92 -16.96
N ASP A 219 -23.78 28.87 -16.71
CA ASP A 219 -23.56 30.05 -17.54
C ASP A 219 -22.75 29.76 -18.82
N GLY A 220 -22.33 28.51 -19.03
CA GLY A 220 -21.57 28.06 -20.18
C GLY A 220 -20.05 28.19 -20.05
N THR A 221 -19.55 28.77 -18.96
CA THR A 221 -18.11 28.90 -18.70
C THR A 221 -17.47 27.57 -18.30
N LEU A 222 -16.17 27.43 -18.58
CA LEU A 222 -15.37 26.28 -18.14
C LEU A 222 -14.68 26.61 -16.82
N ASP A 223 -14.66 25.63 -15.93
CA ASP A 223 -14.01 25.72 -14.63
C ASP A 223 -13.12 24.50 -14.40
N GLU A 224 -11.83 24.74 -14.17
CA GLU A 224 -10.85 23.72 -13.76
C GLU A 224 -10.76 23.75 -12.25
N ARG A 225 -11.48 22.82 -11.62
CA ARG A 225 -11.62 22.78 -10.16
C ARG A 225 -10.69 21.73 -9.58
N GLU A 226 -9.95 22.11 -8.54
CA GLU A 226 -9.17 21.16 -7.76
C GLU A 226 -10.09 20.19 -7.02
N GLY A 227 -9.67 18.93 -6.94
CA GLY A 227 -10.48 17.85 -6.39
C GLY A 227 -11.65 17.47 -7.30
N THR A 228 -12.69 16.87 -6.71
CA THR A 228 -13.76 16.18 -7.46
C THR A 228 -15.15 16.72 -7.13
N PHE A 229 -15.22 17.95 -6.61
CA PHE A 229 -16.46 18.60 -6.24
C PHE A 229 -17.27 18.97 -7.49
N LEU A 230 -18.41 18.30 -7.70
CA LEU A 230 -19.29 18.47 -8.85
C LEU A 230 -20.71 18.81 -8.36
N GLN A 231 -21.26 19.95 -8.82
CA GLN A 231 -22.65 20.31 -8.54
C GLN A 231 -23.61 19.63 -9.53
N LYS A 232 -24.89 19.47 -9.14
CA LYS A 232 -25.88 18.76 -9.96
C LYS A 232 -26.19 19.48 -11.27
N GLU A 233 -26.10 20.81 -11.26
CA GLU A 233 -26.40 21.69 -12.38
C GLU A 233 -25.20 21.87 -13.33
N GLU A 234 -24.03 21.35 -12.96
CA GLU A 234 -22.80 21.40 -13.75
C GLU A 234 -22.64 20.16 -14.63
N LYS A 235 -22.04 20.34 -15.81
CA LYS A 235 -21.69 19.21 -16.68
C LYS A 235 -20.22 18.86 -16.49
N LEU A 236 -19.92 17.65 -16.05
CA LEU A 236 -18.56 17.11 -16.04
C LEU A 236 -18.07 16.90 -17.48
N LEU A 237 -16.90 17.46 -17.80
CA LEU A 237 -16.30 17.39 -19.13
C LEU A 237 -14.99 16.61 -19.15
N GLY A 238 -14.26 16.54 -18.05
CA GLY A 238 -12.92 15.96 -18.05
C GLY A 238 -12.21 16.04 -16.70
N GLY A 239 -10.92 15.75 -16.75
CA GLY A 239 -10.01 15.82 -15.61
C GLY A 239 -8.72 16.53 -15.97
N TRP A 240 -8.03 17.08 -14.98
CA TRP A 240 -6.73 17.70 -15.15
C TRP A 240 -5.78 17.32 -14.00
N CYS A 241 -4.48 17.37 -14.27
CA CYS A 241 -3.44 17.23 -13.27
C CYS A 241 -2.21 18.05 -13.65
N LYS A 242 -1.52 18.57 -12.63
CA LYS A 242 -0.20 19.20 -12.72
C LYS A 242 0.74 18.54 -11.71
N VAL A 243 1.93 18.14 -12.14
CA VAL A 243 2.98 17.61 -11.25
C VAL A 243 4.17 18.55 -11.26
N TYR A 244 4.69 18.86 -10.07
CA TYR A 244 5.79 19.80 -9.88
C TYR A 244 7.09 19.07 -9.53
N ARG A 245 8.19 19.54 -10.13
CA ARG A 245 9.55 19.05 -9.90
C ARG A 245 10.47 20.20 -9.55
N LYS A 246 11.26 20.04 -8.50
CA LYS A 246 12.27 21.01 -8.09
C LYS A 246 13.28 21.21 -9.22
N GLY A 247 13.60 22.47 -9.50
CA GLY A 247 14.51 22.84 -10.59
C GLY A 247 13.86 22.91 -11.98
N MET A 248 12.56 22.66 -12.11
CA MET A 248 11.81 22.92 -13.34
C MET A 248 10.95 24.17 -13.20
N SER A 249 10.96 25.05 -14.21
CA SER A 249 10.19 26.30 -14.20
C SER A 249 8.71 26.12 -14.52
N HIS A 250 8.33 24.97 -15.09
CA HIS A 250 6.96 24.67 -15.50
C HIS A 250 6.57 23.26 -15.04
N PRO A 251 5.32 23.06 -14.59
CA PRO A 251 4.84 21.74 -14.23
C PRO A 251 4.63 20.86 -15.46
N PHE A 252 4.63 19.55 -15.23
CA PHE A 252 4.04 18.62 -16.18
C PHE A 252 2.53 18.75 -16.10
N VAL A 253 1.83 18.70 -17.23
CA VAL A 253 0.38 18.89 -17.28
C VAL A 253 -0.26 17.77 -18.08
N SER A 254 -1.38 17.24 -17.58
CA SER A 254 -2.28 16.39 -18.37
C SER A 254 -3.71 16.87 -18.21
N LYS A 255 -4.45 16.93 -19.32
CA LYS A 255 -5.88 17.24 -19.37
C LYS A 255 -6.53 16.24 -20.30
N VAL A 256 -7.65 15.68 -19.87
CA VAL A 256 -8.35 14.62 -20.61
C VAL A 256 -9.84 14.88 -20.62
N THR A 257 -10.50 14.41 -21.67
CA THR A 257 -11.97 14.49 -21.78
C THR A 257 -12.61 13.26 -21.16
N LEU A 258 -13.78 13.42 -20.55
CA LEU A 258 -14.53 12.31 -19.96
C LEU A 258 -14.92 11.28 -21.02
N GLU A 259 -15.33 11.74 -22.19
CA GLU A 259 -15.82 10.90 -23.30
C GLU A 259 -14.76 9.91 -23.82
N GLU A 260 -13.48 10.29 -23.76
CA GLU A 260 -12.38 9.44 -24.20
C GLU A 260 -12.14 8.26 -23.24
N TYR A 261 -12.37 8.43 -21.94
CA TYR A 261 -11.95 7.46 -20.91
C TYR A 261 -13.09 6.74 -20.18
N ILE A 262 -14.32 7.23 -20.31
CA ILE A 262 -15.47 6.60 -19.67
C ILE A 262 -15.61 5.15 -20.17
N GLN A 263 -15.55 4.20 -19.24
CA GLN A 263 -15.65 2.79 -19.59
C GLN A 263 -17.12 2.39 -19.70
N MET A 264 -17.47 1.84 -20.85
CA MET A 264 -18.81 1.35 -21.14
C MET A 264 -18.95 -0.12 -20.78
N ASN A 265 -20.17 -0.53 -20.44
CA ASN A 265 -20.56 -1.93 -20.32
C ASN A 265 -20.94 -2.49 -21.71
N LYS A 266 -21.30 -3.78 -21.77
CA LYS A 266 -21.71 -4.45 -23.02
C LYS A 266 -22.98 -3.86 -23.67
N GLU A 267 -23.74 -3.06 -22.93
CA GLU A 267 -24.99 -2.43 -23.37
C GLU A 267 -24.77 -1.00 -23.89
N GLY A 268 -23.52 -0.52 -23.91
CA GLY A 268 -23.16 0.84 -24.33
C GLY A 268 -23.37 1.92 -23.28
N ASN A 269 -23.71 1.55 -22.03
CA ASN A 269 -23.87 2.47 -20.91
C ASN A 269 -22.60 2.54 -20.06
N PRO A 270 -22.31 3.65 -19.35
CA PRO A 270 -21.20 3.70 -18.41
C PRO A 270 -21.28 2.57 -17.38
N ASN A 271 -20.15 1.92 -17.08
CA ASN A 271 -20.13 0.87 -16.09
C ASN A 271 -20.52 1.40 -14.69
N LYS A 272 -20.86 0.51 -13.75
CA LYS A 272 -21.37 0.89 -12.42
C LYS A 272 -20.51 1.93 -11.69
N ILE A 273 -19.18 1.82 -11.77
CA ILE A 273 -18.28 2.72 -11.06
C ILE A 273 -18.27 4.10 -11.73
N TRP A 274 -18.23 4.15 -13.06
CA TRP A 274 -18.30 5.40 -13.81
C TRP A 274 -19.68 6.08 -13.72
N ALA A 275 -20.76 5.30 -13.66
CA ALA A 275 -22.10 5.84 -13.47
C ALA A 275 -22.30 6.45 -12.08
N THR A 276 -21.67 5.87 -11.04
CA THR A 276 -21.86 6.31 -9.64
C THR A 276 -20.83 7.34 -9.16
N LYS A 277 -19.61 7.33 -9.71
CA LYS A 277 -18.50 8.18 -9.27
C LYS A 277 -17.70 8.77 -10.44
N PRO A 278 -18.33 9.39 -11.45
CA PRO A 278 -17.65 9.83 -12.67
C PRO A 278 -16.55 10.86 -12.40
N ALA A 279 -16.78 11.82 -11.49
CA ALA A 279 -15.80 12.85 -11.14
C ALA A 279 -14.53 12.26 -10.51
N THR A 280 -14.69 11.31 -9.57
CA THR A 280 -13.56 10.62 -8.94
C THR A 280 -12.79 9.77 -9.94
N MET A 281 -13.48 9.10 -10.87
CA MET A 281 -12.84 8.25 -11.87
C MET A 281 -12.06 9.06 -12.91
N ILE A 282 -12.65 10.13 -13.45
CA ILE A 282 -11.98 10.91 -14.49
C ILE A 282 -10.75 11.66 -13.96
N ALA A 283 -10.74 12.06 -12.67
CA ALA A 283 -9.58 12.72 -12.06
C ALA A 283 -8.36 11.78 -11.91
N LYS A 284 -8.56 10.46 -11.88
CA LYS A 284 -7.47 9.47 -11.79
C LYS A 284 -6.63 9.40 -13.06
N VAL A 285 -7.28 9.46 -14.22
CA VAL A 285 -6.64 9.39 -15.54
C VAL A 285 -5.53 10.43 -15.74
N PRO A 286 -5.80 11.75 -15.66
CA PRO A 286 -4.77 12.75 -15.87
C PRO A 286 -3.72 12.70 -14.77
N THR A 287 -4.09 12.27 -13.55
CA THR A 287 -3.14 12.12 -12.43
C THR A 287 -2.08 11.09 -12.75
N SER A 288 -2.49 9.88 -13.17
CA SER A 288 -1.54 8.84 -13.56
C SER A 288 -0.74 9.21 -14.81
N GLN A 289 -1.37 9.78 -15.85
CA GLN A 289 -0.65 10.25 -17.04
C GLN A 289 0.38 11.33 -16.70
N CYS A 290 0.03 12.27 -15.83
CA CYS A 290 0.94 13.35 -15.45
C CYS A 290 2.12 12.82 -14.62
N HIS A 291 1.90 11.90 -13.68
CA HIS A 291 2.97 11.26 -12.92
C HIS A 291 3.89 10.39 -13.80
N ARG A 292 3.35 9.69 -14.79
CA ARG A 292 4.15 8.96 -15.78
C ARG A 292 4.96 9.90 -16.67
N LYS A 293 4.41 11.04 -17.08
CA LYS A 293 5.16 12.07 -17.83
C LYS A 293 6.27 12.69 -16.99
N ALA A 294 5.99 13.05 -15.75
CA ALA A 294 6.95 13.70 -14.85
C ALA A 294 8.10 12.77 -14.45
N TYR A 295 7.83 11.47 -14.32
CA TYR A 295 8.75 10.45 -13.79
C TYR A 295 8.85 9.23 -14.70
N ALA A 296 9.02 9.47 -16.02
CA ALA A 296 9.00 8.41 -17.03
C ALA A 296 9.99 7.27 -16.78
N GLY A 297 11.17 7.55 -16.22
CA GLY A 297 12.20 6.54 -15.97
C GLY A 297 11.85 5.53 -14.86
N ILE A 298 11.08 5.94 -13.85
CA ILE A 298 10.69 5.06 -12.72
C ILE A 298 9.25 4.52 -12.85
N ASN A 299 8.42 5.18 -13.65
CA ASN A 299 7.05 4.77 -13.95
C ASN A 299 6.92 4.14 -15.36
N SER A 300 8.05 3.78 -16.00
CA SER A 300 8.07 3.01 -17.24
C SER A 300 7.65 1.56 -17.00
N GLY A 301 6.93 0.95 -17.95
CA GLY A 301 6.65 -0.49 -17.93
C GLY A 301 5.27 -0.90 -17.40
N GLY A 302 4.34 0.04 -17.20
CA GLY A 302 2.95 -0.26 -16.83
C GLY A 302 1.93 0.58 -17.60
N TYR A 303 0.86 -0.06 -18.08
CA TYR A 303 -0.33 0.62 -18.59
C TYR A 303 -1.32 0.90 -17.44
N GLU A 304 -2.15 1.93 -17.56
CA GLU A 304 -3.23 2.18 -16.60
C GLU A 304 -4.53 1.48 -17.06
N GLN A 305 -5.37 1.02 -16.11
CA GLN A 305 -6.54 0.19 -16.41
C GLN A 305 -7.55 0.92 -17.29
N ILE A 306 -7.47 2.25 -17.22
CA ILE A 306 -8.38 3.20 -17.84
C ILE A 306 -7.99 3.53 -19.29
N GLU A 307 -6.73 3.26 -19.66
CA GLU A 307 -6.19 3.39 -21.02
C GLU A 307 -6.38 2.11 -21.83
N MET A 308 -6.71 0.99 -21.18
CA MET A 308 -7.17 -0.24 -21.84
C MET A 308 -8.62 -0.08 -22.29
N LYS A 309 -8.84 0.78 -23.28
CA LYS A 309 -10.10 0.89 -24.00
C LYS A 309 -10.18 -0.32 -24.94
N ASP A 310 -10.86 -1.36 -24.49
CA ASP A 310 -11.08 -2.62 -25.21
C ASP A 310 -9.81 -3.46 -25.49
N LEU A 311 -9.65 -4.58 -24.79
CA LEU A 311 -8.78 -5.68 -25.26
C LEU A 311 -9.43 -6.43 -26.46
N GLY A 312 -9.94 -5.68 -27.44
CA GLY A 312 -10.15 -6.14 -28.80
C GLY A 312 -8.85 -5.99 -29.56
N ASP A 313 -8.30 -7.12 -30.01
CA ASP A 313 -7.19 -7.28 -30.96
C ASP A 313 -5.89 -6.54 -30.66
N VAL A 314 -5.18 -6.99 -29.62
CA VAL A 314 -3.72 -6.82 -29.56
C VAL A 314 -3.08 -7.98 -30.33
N GLU A 315 -2.91 -7.77 -31.65
CA GLU A 315 -1.76 -8.34 -32.35
C GLU A 315 -0.52 -7.70 -31.76
N VAL A 316 0.28 -8.52 -31.07
CA VAL A 316 1.63 -8.13 -30.66
C VAL A 316 2.48 -8.23 -31.92
N ILE A 317 2.72 -7.09 -32.58
CA ILE A 317 3.76 -6.96 -33.58
C ILE A 317 4.99 -6.40 -32.87
N GLU A 318 6.06 -7.19 -32.96
CA GLU A 318 7.47 -7.01 -32.52
C GLU A 318 7.79 -7.06 -31.02
#